data_AF-A0A0L0TEM2-F1
#
_entry.id   AF-A0A0L0TEM2-F1
#
_cell.length_a   1.000
_cell.length_b   1.000
_cell.length_c   1.000
_cell.angle_alpha   90.00
_cell.angle_beta   90.00
_cell.angle_gamma   90.00
#
_symmetry.space_group_name_H-M   'P 1'
#
loop_
_entity.id
_entity.type
_entity.pdbx_description
1 polymer ?
#
loop_
_entity_poly.entity_id
_entity_poly.type
_entity_poly.pdbx_seq_one_letter_code
_entity_poly.pdbx_strand_id
1 'polypeptide(L)'
;MFAGTTKKGVANKIPCVGVSVGVERVFSVLQKKRGAAPVKANATQVYVMAVGDGLLPERMAVAKQLWEAGIAAEFMYKAKPKLQAQFNVCDKEQIPLAVILGPDELAQGLVKIKDMRAKVEGEAGAGVAVKHYVDQGSESAHVVLFLVHGFPDIWAGWRKVIPGLVARGYRVVVPTMRGCGLSDTAHAPRNDTKALAQYSIRAHCLDLALLAQQLVPVSTRKYHKLVWIGHDWGSFIVFRMPLHHPQLVDAAGSLCVPYSPPHTHFYPTRDLEKLLPHFAYQVVFDEHNVELAMDANVERALTLFFQGHTGHLDLSILSKVFLPGADSAKLHPPLESLVSGCVLRTDAKVWDYYVRMFKRTGFHGGICGYRVPFLLVTVRARPCFPPTMGAHQGQFLPKLTVKHVELAGHWVNQEQPEQVVDHIWSWLQSVNATEWGGAIYKVKL
;
A
#
# COMPACT_ATOMS: atom_id res chain seq x y z
N MET A 1 17.62 -48.93 -22.96
CA MET A 1 18.84 -49.77 -22.96
C MET A 1 18.41 -51.22 -23.04
N PHE A 2 18.91 -51.93 -24.04
CA PHE A 2 18.49 -53.26 -24.47
C PHE A 2 18.81 -54.33 -23.43
N ALA A 3 17.85 -55.19 -23.08
CA ALA A 3 18.11 -56.44 -22.38
C ALA A 3 18.00 -57.59 -23.38
N GLY A 4 19.15 -58.10 -23.84
CA GLY A 4 19.23 -59.35 -24.59
C GLY A 4 19.04 -60.57 -23.68
N THR A 5 18.51 -61.65 -24.24
CA THR A 5 18.37 -62.96 -23.59
C THR A 5 19.66 -63.78 -23.72
N THR A 6 20.01 -64.54 -22.68
CA THR A 6 21.10 -65.53 -22.77
C THR A 6 20.57 -66.86 -23.31
N LYS A 7 21.45 -67.68 -23.90
CA LYS A 7 21.16 -68.95 -24.63
C LYS A 7 20.39 -70.05 -23.88
N LYS A 8 19.93 -69.82 -22.63
CA LYS A 8 19.12 -70.77 -21.85
C LYS A 8 17.74 -70.23 -21.41
N GLY A 9 17.27 -69.11 -21.97
CA GLY A 9 15.88 -68.66 -21.81
C GLY A 9 15.49 -68.12 -20.42
N VAL A 10 16.46 -67.85 -19.55
CA VAL A 10 16.20 -67.21 -18.24
C VAL A 10 16.39 -65.70 -18.36
N ALA A 11 15.37 -64.92 -17.98
CA ALA A 11 15.40 -63.46 -18.05
C ALA A 11 16.45 -62.88 -17.10
N ASN A 12 17.35 -62.04 -17.62
CA ASN A 12 18.34 -61.32 -16.83
C ASN A 12 17.62 -60.32 -15.90
N LYS A 13 17.59 -60.60 -14.58
CA LYS A 13 17.13 -59.64 -13.57
C LYS A 13 18.22 -58.60 -13.32
N ILE A 14 18.18 -57.51 -14.07
CA ILE A 14 18.97 -56.31 -13.78
C ILE A 14 18.28 -55.58 -12.60
N PRO A 15 18.98 -55.25 -11.50
CA PRO A 15 18.40 -54.45 -10.43
C PRO A 15 18.00 -53.06 -10.98
N CYS A 16 16.76 -52.65 -10.74
CA CYS A 16 16.32 -51.29 -11.06
C CYS A 16 17.01 -50.30 -10.11
N VAL A 17 18.13 -49.72 -10.54
CA VAL A 17 18.74 -48.54 -9.92
C VAL A 17 18.56 -47.35 -10.84
N GLY A 18 17.68 -46.44 -10.42
CA GLY A 18 17.39 -45.19 -11.12
C GLY A 18 16.19 -44.49 -10.49
N VAL A 19 16.33 -43.21 -10.15
CA VAL A 19 15.22 -42.35 -9.77
C VAL A 19 14.75 -41.64 -11.04
N SER A 20 13.54 -41.97 -11.49
CA SER A 20 12.86 -41.19 -12.53
C SER A 20 11.96 -40.17 -11.84
N VAL A 21 12.30 -38.89 -11.96
CA VAL A 21 11.41 -37.81 -11.54
C VAL A 21 10.72 -37.29 -12.79
N GLY A 22 9.42 -37.53 -12.90
CA GLY A 22 8.63 -37.02 -14.03
C GLY A 22 8.68 -35.50 -14.06
N VAL A 23 9.13 -34.94 -15.20
CA VAL A 23 9.23 -33.49 -15.41
C VAL A 23 7.89 -32.80 -15.11
N GLU A 24 6.78 -33.40 -15.53
CA GLU A 24 5.42 -32.90 -15.23
C GLU A 24 5.12 -32.81 -13.73
N ARG A 25 5.64 -33.74 -12.94
CA ARG A 25 5.45 -33.80 -11.48
C ARG A 25 6.32 -32.75 -10.78
N VAL A 26 7.54 -32.52 -11.27
CA VAL A 26 8.40 -31.41 -10.84
C VAL A 26 7.74 -30.07 -11.14
N PHE A 27 7.22 -29.89 -12.36
CA PHE A 27 6.51 -28.67 -12.76
C PHE A 27 5.23 -28.47 -11.95
N SER A 28 4.44 -29.51 -11.70
CA SER A 28 3.23 -29.43 -10.86
C SER A 28 3.54 -29.02 -9.42
N VAL A 29 4.65 -29.54 -8.85
CA VAL A 29 5.11 -29.17 -7.51
C VAL A 29 5.69 -27.75 -7.48
N LEU A 30 6.45 -27.34 -8.51
CA LEU A 30 6.95 -25.97 -8.66
C LEU A 30 5.81 -24.97 -8.83
N GLN A 31 4.77 -25.31 -9.59
CA GLN A 31 3.58 -24.49 -9.81
C GLN A 31 2.73 -24.38 -8.53
N LYS A 32 2.64 -25.46 -7.73
CA LYS A 32 2.05 -25.41 -6.38
C LYS A 32 2.87 -24.59 -5.38
N LYS A 33 4.20 -24.65 -5.42
CA LYS A 33 5.09 -23.94 -4.49
C LYS A 33 5.29 -22.45 -4.83
N ARG A 34 5.25 -22.07 -6.10
CA ARG A 34 5.45 -20.66 -6.52
C ARG A 34 4.19 -19.80 -6.44
N GLY A 35 3.04 -20.38 -6.13
CA GLY A 35 1.75 -19.72 -6.36
C GLY A 35 1.52 -19.54 -7.85
N ALA A 36 0.27 -19.39 -8.26
CA ALA A 36 -0.14 -19.27 -9.66
C ALA A 36 0.28 -17.92 -10.28
N ALA A 37 1.57 -17.58 -10.30
CA ALA A 37 2.09 -16.52 -11.15
C ALA A 37 2.22 -17.10 -12.57
N PRO A 38 1.55 -16.52 -13.59
CA PRO A 38 1.68 -16.99 -14.96
C PRO A 38 3.14 -16.89 -15.40
N VAL A 39 3.75 -18.04 -15.71
CA VAL A 39 5.11 -18.10 -16.23
C VAL A 39 5.05 -17.67 -17.69
N LYS A 40 5.67 -16.53 -17.98
CA LYS A 40 5.77 -15.99 -19.33
C LYS A 40 6.56 -16.95 -20.22
N ALA A 41 5.99 -17.33 -21.37
CA ALA A 41 6.62 -18.24 -22.31
C ALA A 41 7.68 -17.55 -23.21
N ASN A 42 7.65 -16.21 -23.31
CA ASN A 42 8.53 -15.43 -24.18
C ASN A 42 9.41 -14.44 -23.38
N ALA A 43 10.59 -14.11 -23.91
CA ALA A 43 11.52 -13.15 -23.30
C ALA A 43 11.20 -11.68 -23.62
N THR A 44 10.14 -11.41 -24.40
CA THR A 44 9.84 -10.12 -25.04
C THR A 44 9.46 -9.03 -24.03
N GLN A 45 10.30 -8.02 -23.88
CA GLN A 45 10.14 -6.93 -22.90
C GLN A 45 9.32 -5.77 -23.47
N VAL A 46 9.42 -5.51 -24.77
CA VAL A 46 8.77 -4.36 -25.42
C VAL A 46 7.98 -4.82 -26.64
N TYR A 47 6.76 -4.33 -26.81
CA TYR A 47 5.98 -4.49 -28.03
C TYR A 47 5.89 -3.17 -28.79
N VAL A 48 6.35 -3.13 -30.03
CA VAL A 48 6.34 -1.93 -30.87
C VAL A 48 5.08 -1.92 -31.73
N MET A 49 4.25 -0.91 -31.52
CA MET A 49 2.92 -0.72 -32.07
C MET A 49 2.86 0.54 -32.92
N ALA A 50 1.89 0.59 -33.84
CA ALA A 50 1.60 1.80 -34.61
C ALA A 50 0.10 2.10 -34.61
N VAL A 51 -0.22 3.40 -34.64
CA VAL A 51 -1.56 3.95 -34.85
C VAL A 51 -1.67 4.45 -36.30
N GLY A 52 -2.83 4.29 -36.93
CA GLY A 52 -3.07 4.76 -38.30
C GLY A 52 -2.57 3.78 -39.38
N ASP A 53 -1.78 4.28 -40.34
CA ASP A 53 -1.34 3.53 -41.53
C ASP A 53 -0.30 2.42 -41.26
N GLY A 54 0.00 2.16 -39.99
CA GLY A 54 0.73 0.98 -39.54
C GLY A 54 2.25 1.08 -39.58
N LEU A 55 2.82 2.15 -40.17
CA LEU A 55 4.21 2.61 -40.00
C LEU A 55 5.24 1.46 -39.89
N LEU A 56 5.22 0.55 -40.86
CA LEU A 56 5.99 -0.69 -40.79
C LEU A 56 7.51 -0.45 -40.81
N PRO A 57 8.07 0.38 -41.72
CA PRO A 57 9.49 0.71 -41.72
C PRO A 57 9.97 1.32 -40.40
N GLU A 58 9.15 2.17 -39.79
CA GLU A 58 9.46 2.89 -38.56
C GLU A 58 9.39 1.96 -37.34
N ARG A 59 8.40 1.06 -37.29
CA ARG A 59 8.35 0.00 -36.28
C ARG A 59 9.57 -0.91 -36.34
N MET A 60 10.01 -1.26 -37.55
CA MET A 60 11.23 -2.05 -37.74
C MET A 60 12.48 -1.29 -37.28
N ALA A 61 12.57 0.01 -37.55
CA ALA A 61 13.69 0.83 -37.11
C ALA A 61 13.76 0.92 -35.58
N VAL A 62 12.63 1.15 -34.90
CA VAL A 62 12.55 1.20 -33.44
C VAL A 62 12.84 -0.17 -32.82
N ALA A 63 12.30 -1.26 -33.38
CA ALA A 63 12.62 -2.61 -32.92
C ALA A 63 14.12 -2.92 -33.04
N LYS A 64 14.75 -2.51 -34.15
CA LYS A 64 16.20 -2.64 -34.35
C LYS A 64 17.00 -1.88 -33.29
N GLN A 65 16.64 -0.62 -33.00
CA GLN A 65 17.31 0.16 -31.95
C GLN A 65 17.18 -0.50 -30.57
N LEU A 66 16.01 -1.06 -30.26
CA LEU A 66 15.79 -1.78 -29.01
C LEU A 66 16.66 -3.05 -28.95
N TRP A 67 16.78 -3.80 -30.04
CA TRP A 67 17.66 -4.96 -30.11
C TRP A 67 19.14 -4.61 -29.98
N GLU A 68 19.59 -3.52 -30.61
CA GLU A 68 20.96 -3.00 -30.47
C GLU A 68 21.27 -2.57 -29.03
N ALA A 69 20.27 -2.09 -28.29
CA ALA A 69 20.35 -1.77 -26.87
C ALA A 69 20.20 -3.01 -25.94
N GLY A 70 20.08 -4.22 -26.49
CA GLY A 70 19.93 -5.46 -25.72
C GLY A 70 18.53 -5.67 -25.11
N ILE A 71 17.52 -4.95 -25.59
CA ILE A 71 16.13 -5.06 -25.13
C ILE A 71 15.36 -5.99 -26.08
N ALA A 72 14.77 -7.05 -25.54
CA ALA A 72 13.97 -7.98 -26.35
C ALA A 72 12.66 -7.31 -26.80
N ALA A 73 12.51 -7.06 -28.09
CA ALA A 73 11.34 -6.38 -28.66
C ALA A 73 10.67 -7.19 -29.79
N GLU A 74 9.34 -7.07 -29.92
CA GLU A 74 8.55 -7.64 -31.02
C GLU A 74 7.57 -6.63 -31.62
N PHE A 75 7.10 -6.89 -32.84
CA PHE A 75 6.06 -6.10 -33.50
C PHE A 75 5.22 -6.99 -34.43
N MET A 76 4.02 -6.54 -34.81
CA MET A 76 3.14 -7.28 -35.72
C MET A 76 3.55 -7.11 -37.19
N TYR A 77 3.81 -8.20 -37.91
CA TYR A 77 4.25 -8.17 -39.33
C TYR A 77 3.20 -7.65 -40.32
N LYS A 78 1.94 -7.48 -39.91
CA LYS A 78 0.91 -6.90 -40.79
C LYS A 78 1.23 -5.43 -41.08
N ALA A 79 1.03 -5.03 -42.34
CA ALA A 79 1.28 -3.66 -42.80
C ALA A 79 0.39 -2.62 -42.09
N LYS A 80 -0.90 -2.91 -41.93
CA LYS A 80 -1.88 -2.05 -41.22
C LYS A 80 -2.56 -2.81 -40.07
N PRO A 81 -1.86 -3.05 -38.95
CA PRO A 81 -2.43 -3.79 -37.84
C PRO A 81 -3.41 -2.92 -37.06
N LYS A 82 -4.61 -3.44 -36.76
CA LYS A 82 -5.56 -2.74 -35.88
C LYS A 82 -4.94 -2.57 -34.49
N LEU A 83 -5.07 -1.38 -33.90
CA LEU A 83 -4.50 -1.07 -32.57
C LEU A 83 -4.99 -2.03 -31.48
N GLN A 84 -6.28 -2.37 -31.49
CA GLN A 84 -6.85 -3.33 -30.54
C GLN A 84 -6.21 -4.73 -30.65
N ALA A 85 -5.94 -5.20 -31.87
CA ALA A 85 -5.31 -6.51 -32.07
C ALA A 85 -3.86 -6.54 -31.57
N GLN A 86 -3.16 -5.41 -31.66
CA GLN A 86 -1.82 -5.25 -31.11
C GLN A 86 -1.83 -5.26 -29.57
N PHE A 87 -2.81 -4.61 -28.93
CA PHE A 87 -2.98 -4.67 -27.47
C PHE A 87 -3.34 -6.07 -26.99
N ASN A 88 -4.17 -6.80 -27.72
CA ASN A 88 -4.51 -8.18 -27.40
C ASN A 88 -3.27 -9.10 -27.40
N VAL A 89 -2.26 -8.83 -28.24
CA VAL A 89 -0.99 -9.58 -28.21
C VAL A 89 -0.21 -9.25 -26.95
N CYS A 90 -0.08 -7.97 -26.60
CA CYS A 90 0.59 -7.55 -25.37
C CYS A 90 -0.04 -8.20 -24.13
N ASP A 91 -1.37 -8.27 -24.09
CA ASP A 91 -2.13 -8.89 -23.02
C ASP A 91 -1.97 -10.42 -22.98
N LYS A 92 -2.10 -11.09 -24.13
CA LYS A 92 -1.99 -12.54 -24.23
C LYS A 92 -0.58 -13.03 -23.87
N GLU A 93 0.43 -12.32 -24.36
CA GLU A 93 1.84 -12.67 -24.21
C GLU A 93 2.49 -12.04 -22.97
N GLN A 94 1.70 -11.28 -22.18
CA GLN A 94 2.12 -10.61 -20.93
C GLN A 94 3.37 -9.73 -21.12
N ILE A 95 3.39 -8.94 -22.19
CA ILE A 95 4.52 -8.05 -22.54
C ILE A 95 4.39 -6.77 -21.72
N PRO A 96 5.41 -6.38 -20.92
CA PRO A 96 5.26 -5.34 -19.91
C PRO A 96 5.25 -3.89 -20.46
N LEU A 97 5.83 -3.63 -21.63
CA LEU A 97 5.90 -2.29 -22.20
C LEU A 97 5.41 -2.28 -23.65
N ALA A 98 4.62 -1.27 -24.01
CA ALA A 98 4.20 -1.00 -25.38
C ALA A 98 4.75 0.36 -25.85
N VAL A 99 5.50 0.37 -26.95
CA VAL A 99 5.93 1.59 -27.63
C VAL A 99 4.95 1.85 -28.77
N ILE A 100 4.29 3.00 -28.76
CA ILE A 100 3.24 3.37 -29.71
C ILE A 100 3.77 4.48 -30.61
N LEU A 101 3.80 4.19 -31.92
CA LEU A 101 4.16 5.13 -32.97
C LEU A 101 2.89 5.75 -33.56
N GLY A 102 2.77 7.07 -33.47
CA GLY A 102 1.76 7.86 -34.18
C GLY A 102 2.43 8.80 -35.19
N PRO A 103 1.75 9.16 -36.28
CA PRO A 103 2.32 10.01 -37.33
C PRO A 103 2.72 11.41 -36.81
N ASP A 104 1.93 11.98 -35.90
CA ASP A 104 2.18 13.31 -35.35
C ASP A 104 3.35 13.32 -34.36
N GLU A 105 3.44 12.33 -33.48
CA GLU A 105 4.55 12.22 -32.52
C GLU A 105 5.86 11.89 -33.23
N LEU A 106 5.81 11.04 -34.27
CA LEU A 106 6.99 10.68 -35.04
C LEU A 106 7.53 11.89 -35.84
N ALA A 107 6.66 12.75 -36.38
CA ALA A 107 7.07 13.99 -37.02
C ALA A 107 7.83 14.93 -36.06
N GLN A 108 7.62 14.79 -34.76
CA GLN A 108 8.31 15.52 -33.69
C GLN A 108 9.50 14.74 -33.09
N GLY A 109 9.83 13.55 -33.61
CA GLY A 109 10.88 12.69 -33.08
C GLY A 109 10.55 12.04 -31.73
N LEU A 110 9.27 11.99 -31.35
CA LEU A 110 8.79 11.44 -30.09
C LEU A 110 8.09 10.08 -30.30
N VAL A 111 8.15 9.23 -29.28
CA VAL A 111 7.40 7.97 -29.22
C VAL A 111 6.65 7.88 -27.90
N LYS A 112 5.45 7.29 -27.92
CA LYS A 112 4.65 7.14 -26.71
C LYS A 112 4.90 5.79 -26.07
N ILE A 113 5.29 5.77 -24.80
CA ILE A 113 5.50 4.52 -24.05
C ILE A 113 4.32 4.30 -23.11
N LYS A 114 3.70 3.13 -23.21
CA LYS A 114 2.63 2.69 -22.31
C LYS A 114 3.10 1.48 -21.51
N ASP A 115 3.03 1.60 -20.19
CA ASP A 115 3.24 0.45 -19.30
C ASP A 115 2.01 -0.46 -19.35
N MET A 116 2.17 -1.67 -19.88
CA MET A 116 1.10 -2.65 -20.02
C MET A 116 0.83 -3.41 -18.72
N ARG A 117 1.74 -3.33 -17.74
CA ARG A 117 1.49 -3.79 -16.35
C ARG A 117 0.53 -2.86 -15.65
N ALA A 118 0.48 -1.59 -16.06
CA ALA A 118 -0.54 -0.64 -15.69
C ALA A 118 -1.84 -0.89 -16.49
N LYS A 119 -2.40 -2.10 -16.39
CA LYS A 119 -3.84 -2.27 -16.63
C LYS A 119 -4.57 -1.65 -15.44
N VAL A 120 -4.72 -0.33 -15.48
CA VAL A 120 -5.42 0.45 -14.46
C VAL A 120 -6.45 1.38 -15.10
N GLU A 121 -7.16 0.89 -16.11
CA GLU A 121 -8.46 1.45 -16.47
C GLU A 121 -9.41 0.29 -16.68
N GLY A 122 -10.07 -0.14 -15.60
CA GLY A 122 -11.17 -1.10 -15.66
C GLY A 122 -11.14 -2.25 -14.65
N GLU A 123 -10.02 -2.54 -14.00
CA GLU A 123 -9.98 -3.54 -12.92
C GLU A 123 -10.12 -2.86 -11.55
N ALA A 124 -11.17 -3.25 -10.82
CA ALA A 124 -11.38 -2.89 -9.43
C ALA A 124 -10.12 -3.22 -8.59
N GLY A 125 -9.44 -2.18 -8.06
CA GLY A 125 -8.26 -2.33 -7.20
C GLY A 125 -6.91 -2.14 -7.89
N ALA A 126 -6.89 -1.57 -9.09
CA ALA A 126 -5.66 -1.20 -9.75
C ALA A 126 -5.04 0.07 -9.10
N GLY A 127 -3.72 0.07 -8.91
CA GLY A 127 -2.99 1.11 -8.18
C GLY A 127 -2.89 2.40 -8.97
N VAL A 128 -2.95 3.52 -8.29
CA VAL A 128 -2.88 4.86 -8.86
C VAL A 128 -1.62 5.53 -8.30
N ALA A 129 -0.95 6.33 -9.14
CA ALA A 129 0.22 7.09 -8.69
C ALA A 129 -0.17 8.01 -7.52
N VAL A 130 0.61 7.95 -6.43
CA VAL A 130 0.44 8.85 -5.29
C VAL A 130 0.72 10.28 -5.75
N LYS A 131 -0.30 11.13 -5.75
CA LYS A 131 -0.20 12.51 -6.26
C LYS A 131 0.59 13.43 -5.34
N HIS A 132 0.54 13.21 -4.03
CA HIS A 132 1.22 14.05 -3.06
C HIS A 132 1.93 13.22 -1.99
N TYR A 133 3.20 13.53 -1.77
CA TYR A 133 4.02 13.02 -0.69
C TYR A 133 5.05 14.08 -0.30
N VAL A 134 5.51 14.02 0.95
CA VAL A 134 6.68 14.77 1.41
C VAL A 134 7.89 13.84 1.37
N ASP A 135 9.01 14.32 0.85
CA ASP A 135 10.29 13.59 0.80
C ASP A 135 11.38 14.48 1.41
N GLN A 136 12.03 13.99 2.46
CA GLN A 136 13.00 14.75 3.24
C GLN A 136 14.20 13.87 3.61
N GLY A 137 15.39 14.47 3.69
CA GLY A 137 16.64 13.76 3.95
C GLY A 137 17.42 13.42 2.67
N SER A 138 18.55 12.74 2.82
CA SER A 138 19.45 12.46 1.69
C SER A 138 18.89 11.36 0.78
N GLU A 139 18.94 11.56 -0.54
CA GLU A 139 18.62 10.51 -1.52
C GLU A 139 19.53 9.29 -1.39
N SER A 140 20.77 9.49 -0.93
CA SER A 140 21.75 8.42 -0.69
C SER A 140 21.59 7.70 0.65
N ALA A 141 20.61 8.10 1.47
CA ALA A 141 20.41 7.48 2.79
C ALA A 141 20.19 5.97 2.66
N HIS A 142 20.93 5.20 3.46
CA HIS A 142 20.83 3.75 3.44
C HIS A 142 19.45 3.26 3.90
N VAL A 143 18.74 4.00 4.74
CA VAL A 143 17.39 3.66 5.21
C VAL A 143 16.41 4.72 4.73
N VAL A 144 15.35 4.25 4.07
CA VAL A 144 14.21 5.07 3.60
C VAL A 144 12.97 4.66 4.40
N LEU A 145 12.41 5.61 5.14
CA LEU A 145 11.25 5.44 6.00
C LEU A 145 10.00 5.95 5.31
N PHE A 146 9.08 5.06 4.99
CA PHE A 146 7.74 5.41 4.51
C PHE A 146 6.78 5.51 5.69
N LEU A 147 6.32 6.71 6.01
CA LEU A 147 5.37 6.98 7.10
C LEU A 147 3.95 7.11 6.55
N VAL A 148 3.08 6.16 6.88
CA VAL A 148 1.74 6.02 6.32
C VAL A 148 0.72 6.46 7.36
N HIS A 149 -0.01 7.55 7.10
CA HIS A 149 -1.05 8.05 8.00
C HIS A 149 -2.34 7.21 7.93
N GLY A 150 -3.21 7.35 8.93
CA GLY A 150 -4.53 6.72 8.95
C GLY A 150 -5.67 7.73 8.80
N PHE A 151 -6.80 7.48 9.48
CA PHE A 151 -8.02 8.27 9.35
C PHE A 151 -8.38 9.02 10.65
N PRO A 152 -8.94 10.25 10.57
CA PRO A 152 -8.96 11.15 9.42
C PRO A 152 -7.71 12.03 9.42
N ASP A 153 -6.59 11.50 8.92
CA ASP A 153 -5.32 12.21 8.90
C ASP A 153 -4.82 12.44 7.46
N ILE A 154 -3.74 13.20 7.34
CA ILE A 154 -2.98 13.47 6.12
C ILE A 154 -1.49 13.42 6.46
N TRP A 155 -0.61 13.63 5.47
CA TRP A 155 0.85 13.63 5.71
C TRP A 155 1.29 14.50 6.90
N ALA A 156 0.59 15.62 7.14
CA ALA A 156 0.91 16.60 8.17
C ALA A 156 0.81 16.05 9.60
N GLY A 157 0.19 14.89 9.82
CA GLY A 157 0.19 14.21 11.11
C GLY A 157 1.61 13.81 11.53
N TRP A 158 2.47 13.52 10.57
CA TRP A 158 3.87 13.16 10.80
C TRP A 158 4.82 14.36 10.89
N ARG A 159 4.33 15.60 10.73
CA ARG A 159 5.18 16.81 10.65
C ARG A 159 6.17 16.98 11.80
N LYS A 160 5.81 16.53 13.01
CA LYS A 160 6.65 16.63 14.21
C LYS A 160 7.69 15.51 14.30
N VAL A 161 7.45 14.37 13.64
CA VAL A 161 8.32 13.19 13.64
C VAL A 161 9.39 13.28 12.54
N ILE A 162 9.03 13.86 11.38
CA ILE A 162 9.93 13.96 10.21
C ILE A 162 11.30 14.56 10.57
N PRO A 163 11.40 15.74 11.22
CA PRO A 163 12.71 16.36 11.46
C PRO A 163 13.62 15.51 12.34
N GLY A 164 13.06 14.86 13.36
CA GLY A 164 13.81 14.02 14.30
C GLY A 164 14.41 12.77 13.66
N LEU A 165 13.72 12.19 12.66
CA LEU A 165 14.21 11.04 11.89
C LEU A 165 15.24 11.47 10.82
N VAL A 166 15.00 12.60 10.15
CA VAL A 166 15.96 13.16 9.18
C VAL A 166 17.28 13.53 9.86
N ALA A 167 17.22 14.14 11.05
CA ALA A 167 18.41 14.45 11.85
C ALA A 167 19.22 13.20 12.26
N ARG A 168 18.60 12.01 12.26
CA ARG A 168 19.26 10.72 12.52
C ARG A 168 19.81 10.04 11.25
N GLY A 169 19.80 10.75 10.12
CA GLY A 169 20.38 10.30 8.85
C GLY A 169 19.45 9.45 7.99
N TYR A 170 18.16 9.43 8.29
CA TYR A 170 17.17 8.70 7.49
C TYR A 170 16.57 9.59 6.39
N ARG A 171 16.25 9.00 5.24
CA ARG A 171 15.33 9.61 4.27
C ARG A 171 13.91 9.28 4.69
N VAL A 172 13.03 10.26 4.77
CA VAL A 172 11.66 10.12 5.24
C VAL A 172 10.70 10.52 4.13
N VAL A 173 9.87 9.57 3.73
CA VAL A 173 8.83 9.74 2.70
C VAL A 173 7.48 9.60 3.38
N VAL A 174 6.62 10.62 3.26
CA VAL A 174 5.29 10.66 3.88
C VAL A 174 4.23 10.87 2.79
N PRO A 175 3.67 9.78 2.22
CA PRO A 175 2.58 9.90 1.27
C PRO A 175 1.32 10.46 1.94
N THR A 176 0.58 11.27 1.18
CA THR A 176 -0.84 11.47 1.47
C THR A 176 -1.62 10.35 0.79
N MET A 177 -2.40 9.60 1.56
CA MET A 177 -3.12 8.43 1.09
C MET A 177 -4.25 8.81 0.14
N ARG A 178 -4.61 7.89 -0.77
CA ARG A 178 -5.71 8.09 -1.72
C ARG A 178 -6.99 8.54 -1.01
N GLY A 179 -7.69 9.49 -1.62
CA GLY A 179 -8.93 10.06 -1.10
C GLY A 179 -8.74 11.06 0.04
N CYS A 180 -7.50 11.46 0.34
CA CYS A 180 -7.19 12.40 1.41
C CYS A 180 -6.38 13.60 0.89
N GLY A 181 -6.70 14.80 1.38
CA GLY A 181 -5.89 16.02 1.19
C GLY A 181 -5.54 16.35 -0.27
N LEU A 182 -4.26 16.26 -0.62
CA LEU A 182 -3.78 16.54 -1.98
C LEU A 182 -3.72 15.28 -2.88
N SER A 183 -3.92 14.10 -2.31
CA SER A 183 -3.98 12.82 -3.03
C SER A 183 -5.42 12.47 -3.39
N ASP A 184 -5.96 13.27 -4.31
CA ASP A 184 -7.34 13.16 -4.79
C ASP A 184 -7.43 12.13 -5.92
N THR A 185 -7.46 10.84 -5.58
CA THR A 185 -7.48 9.74 -6.54
C THR A 185 -8.18 8.50 -6.03
N ALA A 186 -9.49 8.47 -6.23
CA ALA A 186 -10.30 7.33 -6.64
C ALA A 186 -11.74 7.84 -6.60
N HIS A 187 -12.32 8.13 -7.77
CA HIS A 187 -13.73 8.50 -7.83
C HIS A 187 -14.51 7.23 -7.48
N ALA A 188 -14.88 7.12 -6.20
CA ALA A 188 -15.91 6.20 -5.75
C ALA A 188 -17.16 7.03 -5.52
N PRO A 189 -18.02 7.18 -6.53
CA PRO A 189 -19.34 7.77 -6.31
C PRO A 189 -19.98 7.12 -5.08
N ARG A 190 -20.59 7.92 -4.21
CA ARG A 190 -21.16 7.46 -2.93
C ARG A 190 -22.16 6.30 -3.08
N ASN A 191 -22.73 6.16 -4.27
CA ASN A 191 -23.73 5.19 -4.70
C ASN A 191 -23.16 4.03 -5.54
N ASP A 192 -21.83 3.93 -5.71
CA ASP A 192 -21.19 2.84 -6.47
C ASP A 192 -20.33 1.95 -5.56
N THR A 193 -20.92 0.83 -5.13
CA THR A 193 -20.24 -0.18 -4.30
C THR A 193 -19.10 -0.89 -5.02
N LYS A 194 -19.09 -0.95 -6.36
CA LYS A 194 -17.97 -1.52 -7.11
C LYS A 194 -16.77 -0.58 -7.09
N ALA A 195 -17.02 0.73 -7.07
CA ALA A 195 -15.95 1.71 -6.96
C ALA A 195 -15.27 1.71 -5.57
N LEU A 196 -15.92 1.18 -4.52
CA LEU A 196 -15.29 1.00 -3.20
C LEU A 196 -14.06 0.09 -3.24
N ALA A 197 -13.97 -0.86 -4.19
CA ALA A 197 -12.79 -1.71 -4.33
C ALA A 197 -11.48 -0.93 -4.59
N GLN A 198 -11.60 0.31 -5.09
CA GLN A 198 -10.48 1.25 -5.20
C GLN A 198 -9.93 1.66 -3.83
N TYR A 199 -10.69 1.56 -2.75
CA TYR A 199 -10.22 1.85 -1.38
C TYR A 199 -9.81 0.59 -0.62
N SER A 200 -9.66 -0.53 -1.31
CA SER A 200 -9.21 -1.76 -0.67
C SER A 200 -7.76 -1.62 -0.17
N ILE A 201 -7.44 -2.32 0.91
CA ILE A 201 -6.06 -2.40 1.41
C ILE A 201 -5.09 -2.79 0.30
N ARG A 202 -5.48 -3.70 -0.60
CA ARG A 202 -4.66 -4.09 -1.76
C ARG A 202 -4.37 -2.90 -2.68
N ALA A 203 -5.37 -2.08 -2.97
CA ALA A 203 -5.20 -0.89 -3.80
C ALA A 203 -4.27 0.13 -3.13
N HIS A 204 -4.42 0.35 -1.82
CA HIS A 204 -3.48 1.18 -1.04
C HIS A 204 -2.04 0.64 -1.08
N CYS A 205 -1.85 -0.67 -0.88
CA CYS A 205 -0.53 -1.29 -0.96
C CYS A 205 0.11 -1.11 -2.35
N LEU A 206 -0.70 -1.16 -3.42
CA LEU A 206 -0.22 -0.99 -4.78
C LEU A 206 0.25 0.45 -5.05
N ASP A 207 -0.46 1.46 -4.55
CA ASP A 207 -0.02 2.87 -4.65
C ASP A 207 1.32 3.10 -3.99
N LEU A 208 1.46 2.56 -2.77
CA LEU A 208 2.67 2.65 -1.99
C LEU A 208 3.83 1.91 -2.67
N ALA A 209 3.55 0.74 -3.27
CA ALA A 209 4.53 -0.01 -4.03
C ALA A 209 5.01 0.77 -5.27
N LEU A 210 4.09 1.41 -6.00
CA LEU A 210 4.42 2.26 -7.15
C LEU A 210 5.27 3.46 -6.73
N LEU A 211 4.89 4.14 -5.65
CA LEU A 211 5.68 5.26 -5.10
C LEU A 211 7.08 4.80 -4.68
N ALA A 212 7.19 3.67 -3.97
CA ALA A 212 8.48 3.15 -3.55
C ALA A 212 9.38 2.77 -4.73
N GLN A 213 8.81 2.18 -5.79
CA GLN A 213 9.57 1.85 -7.01
C GLN A 213 9.99 3.10 -7.78
N GLN A 214 9.18 4.16 -7.75
CA GLN A 214 9.53 5.45 -8.35
C GLN A 214 10.70 6.10 -7.62
N LEU A 215 10.68 6.12 -6.27
CA LEU A 215 11.69 6.80 -5.46
C LEU A 215 12.95 5.96 -5.24
N VAL A 216 12.81 4.64 -5.24
CA VAL A 216 13.88 3.66 -5.06
C VAL A 216 13.78 2.62 -6.17
N PRO A 217 14.22 2.96 -7.39
CA PRO A 217 14.15 2.06 -8.52
C PRO A 217 15.00 0.80 -8.29
N VAL A 218 14.69 -0.26 -9.04
CA VAL A 218 15.37 -1.56 -8.94
C VAL A 218 16.90 -1.42 -9.06
N SER A 219 17.39 -0.46 -9.85
CA SER A 219 18.81 -0.16 -10.02
C SER A 219 19.50 0.27 -8.73
N THR A 220 18.81 0.99 -7.85
CA THR A 220 19.36 1.50 -6.58
C THR A 220 18.87 0.71 -5.37
N ARG A 221 17.81 -0.09 -5.49
CA ARG A 221 17.16 -0.85 -4.40
C ARG A 221 18.11 -1.61 -3.48
N LYS A 222 19.21 -2.17 -4.00
CA LYS A 222 20.22 -2.90 -3.20
C LYS A 222 20.99 -2.04 -2.19
N TYR A 223 21.02 -0.72 -2.40
CA TYR A 223 21.70 0.24 -1.52
C TYR A 223 20.79 0.81 -0.44
N HIS A 224 19.48 0.52 -0.49
CA HIS A 224 18.50 1.09 0.41
C HIS A 224 17.76 -0.02 1.17
N LYS A 225 17.42 0.27 2.42
CA LYS A 225 16.51 -0.49 3.26
C LYS A 225 15.19 0.24 3.33
N LEU A 226 14.11 -0.41 2.92
CA LEU A 226 12.78 0.20 2.89
C LEU A 226 12.02 -0.20 4.13
N VAL A 227 11.74 0.78 4.98
CA VAL A 227 11.05 0.60 6.26
C VAL A 227 9.71 1.29 6.20
N TRP A 228 8.66 0.58 6.59
CA TRP A 228 7.29 1.07 6.53
C TRP A 228 6.73 1.24 7.94
N ILE A 229 6.22 2.41 8.27
CA ILE A 229 5.63 2.68 9.59
C ILE A 229 4.25 3.27 9.39
N GLY A 230 3.24 2.58 9.91
CA GLY A 230 1.85 3.03 9.83
C GLY A 230 1.36 3.63 11.14
N HIS A 231 0.33 4.46 11.04
CA HIS A 231 -0.51 4.88 12.16
C HIS A 231 -1.98 4.64 11.81
N ASP A 232 -2.79 4.12 12.74
CA ASP A 232 -4.22 3.81 12.53
C ASP A 232 -4.41 2.93 11.26
N TRP A 233 -5.19 3.35 10.27
CA TRP A 233 -5.38 2.68 9.00
C TRP A 233 -4.08 2.50 8.21
N GLY A 234 -3.14 3.43 8.36
CA GLY A 234 -1.81 3.29 7.82
C GLY A 234 -1.11 2.04 8.34
N SER A 235 -1.33 1.67 9.60
CA SER A 235 -0.79 0.42 10.17
C SER A 235 -1.41 -0.82 9.55
N PHE A 236 -2.73 -0.85 9.35
CA PHE A 236 -3.39 -1.95 8.65
C PHE A 236 -2.80 -2.15 7.25
N ILE A 237 -2.53 -1.06 6.54
CA ILE A 237 -1.95 -1.07 5.20
C ILE A 237 -0.49 -1.55 5.24
N VAL A 238 0.31 -1.00 6.15
CA VAL A 238 1.73 -1.36 6.30
C VAL A 238 1.93 -2.84 6.66
N PHE A 239 1.07 -3.42 7.50
CA PHE A 239 1.11 -4.86 7.80
C PHE A 239 0.78 -5.75 6.59
N ARG A 240 0.20 -5.20 5.54
CA ARG A 240 -0.21 -5.93 4.33
C ARG A 240 0.81 -5.73 3.20
N MET A 241 1.67 -4.72 3.28
CA MET A 241 2.82 -4.54 2.39
C MET A 241 3.72 -5.77 2.29
N PRO A 242 4.20 -6.42 3.37
CA PRO A 242 5.05 -7.61 3.24
C PRO A 242 4.31 -8.82 2.66
N LEU A 243 2.98 -8.87 2.73
CA LEU A 243 2.18 -9.95 2.14
C LEU A 243 1.97 -9.75 0.63
N HIS A 244 1.84 -8.51 0.17
CA HIS A 244 1.58 -8.18 -1.23
C HIS A 244 2.86 -7.84 -2.04
N HIS A 245 3.83 -7.19 -1.40
CA HIS A 245 5.04 -6.65 -2.02
C HIS A 245 6.29 -6.91 -1.14
N PRO A 246 6.60 -8.16 -0.78
CA PRO A 246 7.70 -8.49 0.14
C PRO A 246 9.07 -7.94 -0.32
N GLN A 247 9.32 -7.82 -1.62
CA GLN A 247 10.55 -7.27 -2.17
C GLN A 247 10.77 -5.78 -1.86
N LEU A 248 9.73 -5.06 -1.45
CA LEU A 248 9.78 -3.63 -1.11
C LEU A 248 9.81 -3.39 0.40
N VAL A 249 9.96 -4.42 1.23
CA VAL A 249 9.88 -4.31 2.69
C VAL A 249 11.08 -4.99 3.34
N ASP A 250 11.95 -4.21 3.97
CA ASP A 250 13.03 -4.73 4.82
C ASP A 250 12.62 -4.77 6.30
N ALA A 251 11.76 -3.84 6.74
CA ALA A 251 11.13 -3.86 8.05
C ALA A 251 9.77 -3.12 8.04
N ALA A 252 8.90 -3.42 8.99
CA ALA A 252 7.61 -2.79 9.15
C ALA A 252 7.29 -2.53 10.63
N GLY A 253 6.62 -1.42 10.91
CA GLY A 253 6.19 -1.00 12.24
C GLY A 253 4.78 -0.40 12.23
N SER A 254 4.17 -0.33 13.40
CA SER A 254 2.83 0.23 13.59
C SER A 254 2.78 1.08 14.85
N LEU A 255 2.06 2.19 14.75
CA LEU A 255 1.61 3.01 15.87
C LEU A 255 0.12 2.74 16.13
N CYS A 256 -0.22 2.51 17.39
CA CYS A 256 -1.57 2.25 17.92
C CYS A 256 -2.21 0.90 17.54
N VAL A 257 -2.12 0.46 16.27
CA VAL A 257 -2.87 -0.72 15.81
C VAL A 257 -2.03 -2.00 15.86
N PRO A 258 -2.46 -3.08 16.53
CA PRO A 258 -1.72 -4.35 16.52
C PRO A 258 -1.91 -5.12 15.22
N TYR A 259 -1.01 -6.08 14.94
CA TYR A 259 -1.15 -6.95 13.79
C TYR A 259 -2.33 -7.93 13.98
N SER A 260 -3.23 -7.96 12.99
CA SER A 260 -4.24 -9.00 12.83
C SER A 260 -3.95 -9.82 11.57
N PRO A 261 -3.83 -11.16 11.65
CA PRO A 261 -3.67 -12.00 10.48
C PRO A 261 -4.91 -11.92 9.56
N PRO A 262 -4.77 -12.17 8.25
CA PRO A 262 -5.92 -12.36 7.38
C PRO A 262 -6.73 -13.60 7.82
N HIS A 263 -8.05 -13.52 7.78
CA HIS A 263 -8.91 -14.69 7.96
C HIS A 263 -9.71 -14.99 6.69
N THR A 264 -10.19 -16.23 6.59
CA THR A 264 -10.97 -16.71 5.44
C THR A 264 -12.47 -16.44 5.55
N HIS A 265 -12.95 -16.05 6.73
CA HIS A 265 -14.36 -15.74 6.96
C HIS A 265 -14.58 -14.22 6.98
N PHE A 266 -15.65 -13.75 6.34
CA PHE A 266 -16.04 -12.33 6.38
C PHE A 266 -17.01 -12.11 7.54
N TYR A 267 -16.77 -11.06 8.34
CA TYR A 267 -17.68 -10.65 9.41
C TYR A 267 -18.20 -9.24 9.11
N PRO A 268 -19.52 -9.03 9.00
CA PRO A 268 -20.09 -7.70 8.83
C PRO A 268 -19.75 -6.77 10.01
N THR A 269 -19.52 -5.48 9.74
CA THR A 269 -19.18 -4.47 10.77
C THR A 269 -20.20 -4.41 11.91
N ARG A 270 -21.50 -4.57 11.60
CA ARG A 270 -22.58 -4.63 12.60
C ARG A 270 -22.50 -5.82 13.56
N ASP A 271 -21.91 -6.93 13.11
CA ASP A 271 -21.68 -8.08 13.99
C ASP A 271 -20.42 -7.91 14.84
N LEU A 272 -19.43 -7.18 14.33
CA LEU A 272 -18.24 -6.80 15.10
C LEU A 272 -18.57 -5.85 16.26
N GLU A 273 -19.54 -4.94 16.10
CA GLU A 273 -20.01 -4.06 17.18
C GLU A 273 -20.44 -4.83 18.44
N LYS A 274 -21.18 -5.93 18.27
CA LYS A 274 -21.67 -6.77 19.39
C LYS A 274 -20.52 -7.36 20.20
N LEU A 275 -19.39 -7.64 19.53
CA LEU A 275 -18.20 -8.21 20.13
C LEU A 275 -17.26 -7.12 20.67
N LEU A 276 -17.24 -5.95 20.02
CA LEU A 276 -16.30 -4.86 20.27
C LEU A 276 -17.04 -3.51 20.24
N PRO A 277 -17.73 -3.14 21.33
CA PRO A 277 -18.54 -1.91 21.38
C PRO A 277 -17.74 -0.63 21.13
N HIS A 278 -16.42 -0.65 21.37
CA HIS A 278 -15.53 0.48 21.08
C HIS A 278 -15.37 0.78 19.59
N PHE A 279 -15.70 -0.16 18.70
CA PHE A 279 -15.72 0.04 17.25
C PHE A 279 -17.12 0.34 16.71
N ALA A 280 -18.12 0.60 17.57
CA ALA A 280 -19.48 0.96 17.16
C ALA A 280 -19.52 2.16 16.20
N TYR A 281 -18.57 3.10 16.33
CA TYR A 281 -18.45 4.23 15.41
C TYR A 281 -18.20 3.80 13.94
N GLN A 282 -17.64 2.61 13.69
CA GLN A 282 -17.46 2.10 12.34
C GLN A 282 -18.79 1.72 11.69
N VAL A 283 -19.80 1.33 12.47
CA VAL A 283 -21.17 1.14 11.98
C VAL A 283 -21.77 2.46 11.54
N VAL A 284 -21.49 3.55 12.26
CA VAL A 284 -21.90 4.91 11.86
C VAL A 284 -21.31 5.30 10.50
N PHE A 285 -20.07 4.90 10.20
CA PHE A 285 -19.45 5.13 8.88
C PHE A 285 -20.04 4.26 7.76
N ASP A 286 -20.64 3.13 8.11
CA ASP A 286 -21.38 2.26 7.19
C ASP A 286 -22.79 2.81 6.89
N GLU A 287 -23.36 3.63 7.78
CA GLU A 287 -24.61 4.34 7.52
C GLU A 287 -24.45 5.41 6.43
N HIS A 288 -25.41 5.46 5.51
CA HIS A 288 -25.27 6.26 4.29
C HIS A 288 -25.22 7.75 4.62
N ASN A 289 -24.13 8.39 4.19
CA ASN A 289 -23.89 9.84 4.14
C ASN A 289 -23.51 10.56 5.44
N VAL A 290 -23.01 9.89 6.48
CA VAL A 290 -22.45 10.59 7.66
C VAL A 290 -21.31 11.54 7.26
N GLU A 291 -20.54 11.19 6.22
CA GLU A 291 -19.52 12.05 5.64
C GLU A 291 -20.09 13.36 5.11
N LEU A 292 -21.35 13.42 4.64
CA LEU A 292 -21.97 14.68 4.21
C LEU A 292 -22.18 15.63 5.39
N ALA A 293 -22.60 15.09 6.53
CA ALA A 293 -22.77 15.88 7.74
C ALA A 293 -21.40 16.34 8.30
N MET A 294 -20.36 15.50 8.17
CA MET A 294 -18.99 15.86 8.53
C MET A 294 -18.40 16.91 7.55
N ASP A 295 -18.64 16.77 6.25
CA ASP A 295 -18.22 17.70 5.20
C ASP A 295 -18.89 19.07 5.37
N ALA A 296 -20.16 19.10 5.81
CA ALA A 296 -20.88 20.32 6.12
C ALA A 296 -20.30 21.07 7.34
N ASN A 297 -19.60 20.38 8.24
CA ASN A 297 -18.94 20.99 9.39
C ASN A 297 -17.58 20.33 9.71
N VAL A 298 -16.62 20.55 8.80
CA VAL A 298 -15.26 20.00 8.88
C VAL A 298 -14.58 20.32 10.20
N GLU A 299 -14.73 21.54 10.70
CA GLU A 299 -14.10 21.98 11.95
C GLU A 299 -14.62 21.19 13.16
N ARG A 300 -15.93 20.94 13.21
CA ARG A 300 -16.52 20.11 14.25
C ARG A 300 -16.01 18.68 14.17
N ALA A 301 -15.99 18.10 12.96
CA ALA A 301 -15.50 16.75 12.76
C ALA A 301 -14.04 16.61 13.22
N LEU A 302 -13.14 17.48 12.75
CA LEU A 302 -11.73 17.47 13.14
C LEU A 302 -11.54 17.69 14.65
N THR A 303 -12.34 18.56 15.27
CA THR A 303 -12.29 18.75 16.73
C THR A 303 -12.62 17.45 17.45
N LEU A 304 -13.64 16.71 17.03
CA LEU A 304 -14.04 15.44 17.64
C LEU A 304 -12.99 14.34 17.46
N PHE A 305 -12.36 14.23 16.29
CA PHE A 305 -11.37 13.19 16.05
C PHE A 305 -10.06 13.45 16.78
N PHE A 306 -9.53 14.67 16.72
CA PHE A 306 -8.17 14.98 17.15
C PHE A 306 -8.03 15.23 18.66
N GLN A 307 -8.80 14.54 19.49
CA GLN A 307 -8.69 14.66 20.94
C GLN A 307 -7.44 13.96 21.47
N GLY A 308 -6.65 14.66 22.29
CA GLY A 308 -5.43 14.13 22.91
C GLY A 308 -5.69 13.21 24.11
N HIS A 309 -4.63 12.74 24.75
CA HIS A 309 -4.69 11.82 25.89
C HIS A 309 -5.49 12.33 27.09
N THR A 310 -5.55 13.65 27.30
CA THR A 310 -6.37 14.29 28.34
C THR A 310 -7.82 14.53 27.90
N GLY A 311 -8.09 14.50 26.60
CA GLY A 311 -9.41 14.66 25.99
C GLY A 311 -10.05 13.31 25.73
N HIS A 312 -10.43 12.56 26.76
CA HIS A 312 -11.09 11.27 26.54
C HIS A 312 -12.49 11.46 25.92
N LEU A 313 -12.58 11.23 24.62
CA LEU A 313 -13.83 11.25 23.87
C LEU A 313 -14.12 9.88 23.26
N ASP A 314 -15.29 9.33 23.57
CA ASP A 314 -15.78 8.12 22.92
C ASP A 314 -16.32 8.47 21.52
N LEU A 315 -15.77 7.85 20.48
CA LEU A 315 -16.19 8.07 19.10
C LEU A 315 -17.63 7.60 18.81
N SER A 316 -18.29 6.89 19.74
CA SER A 316 -19.75 6.68 19.68
C SER A 316 -20.53 8.00 19.61
N ILE A 317 -19.92 9.11 20.04
CA ILE A 317 -20.45 10.47 19.93
C ILE A 317 -20.76 10.91 18.50
N LEU A 318 -20.10 10.33 17.50
CA LEU A 318 -20.35 10.64 16.08
C LEU A 318 -21.82 10.35 15.71
N SER A 319 -22.39 9.27 16.25
CA SER A 319 -23.82 8.95 16.07
C SER A 319 -24.73 10.07 16.57
N LYS A 320 -24.38 10.70 17.71
CA LYS A 320 -25.18 11.74 18.37
C LYS A 320 -25.01 13.13 17.75
N VAL A 321 -24.03 13.30 16.86
CA VAL A 321 -23.67 14.60 16.27
C VAL A 321 -23.97 14.66 14.78
N PHE A 322 -23.79 13.55 14.06
CA PHE A 322 -23.81 13.54 12.59
C PHE A 322 -24.96 12.72 11.97
N LEU A 323 -25.70 11.92 12.73
CA LEU A 323 -26.85 11.17 12.20
C LEU A 323 -28.15 11.99 12.23
N PRO A 324 -29.14 11.67 11.35
CA PRO A 324 -30.45 12.31 11.39
C PRO A 324 -31.13 12.21 12.76
N GLY A 325 -31.69 13.30 13.26
CA GLY A 325 -32.31 13.37 14.59
C GLY A 325 -31.33 13.61 15.75
N ALA A 326 -30.04 13.77 15.46
CA ALA A 326 -29.02 14.21 16.41
C ALA A 326 -29.38 15.57 17.04
N ASP A 327 -29.22 15.68 18.36
CA ASP A 327 -29.37 16.92 19.11
C ASP A 327 -28.04 17.24 19.83
N SER A 328 -27.20 18.01 19.17
CA SER A 328 -25.88 18.38 19.69
C SER A 328 -25.95 19.25 20.95
N ALA A 329 -27.11 19.85 21.27
CA ALA A 329 -27.28 20.62 22.50
C ALA A 329 -27.35 19.74 23.75
N LYS A 330 -27.64 18.44 23.60
CA LYS A 330 -27.68 17.45 24.70
C LYS A 330 -26.36 16.69 24.89
N LEU A 331 -25.30 17.16 24.23
CA LEU A 331 -23.99 16.53 24.25
C LEU A 331 -23.26 16.83 25.57
N HIS A 332 -22.72 15.79 26.21
CA HIS A 332 -21.86 15.94 27.38
C HIS A 332 -20.51 15.25 27.14
N PRO A 333 -19.38 15.97 27.25
CA PRO A 333 -19.30 17.42 27.46
C PRO A 333 -19.70 18.21 26.18
N PRO A 334 -20.10 19.50 26.30
CA PRO A 334 -20.46 20.32 25.14
C PRO A 334 -19.31 20.46 24.13
N LEU A 335 -19.64 20.61 22.85
CA LEU A 335 -18.64 20.67 21.77
C LEU A 335 -17.60 21.77 21.96
N GLU A 336 -17.99 22.92 22.49
CA GLU A 336 -17.13 24.07 22.72
C GLU A 336 -16.02 23.74 23.73
N SER A 337 -16.33 22.89 24.72
CA SER A 337 -15.35 22.46 25.73
C SER A 337 -14.34 21.44 25.20
N LEU A 338 -14.62 20.79 24.06
CA LEU A 338 -13.70 19.83 23.44
C LEU A 338 -12.60 20.50 22.61
N VAL A 339 -12.73 21.80 22.33
CA VAL A 339 -11.75 22.55 21.52
C VAL A 339 -10.36 22.54 22.18
N SER A 340 -10.29 22.69 23.50
CA SER A 340 -9.02 22.66 24.24
C SER A 340 -8.34 21.29 24.25
N GLY A 341 -9.11 20.21 24.07
CA GLY A 341 -8.58 18.85 23.98
C GLY A 341 -8.06 18.48 22.59
N CYS A 342 -8.31 19.31 21.57
CA CYS A 342 -7.93 19.02 20.20
C CYS A 342 -6.44 19.30 19.94
N VAL A 343 -5.65 18.26 19.64
CA VAL A 343 -4.19 18.38 19.43
C VAL A 343 -3.82 19.26 18.24
N LEU A 344 -4.71 19.40 17.25
CA LEU A 344 -4.49 20.28 16.10
C LEU A 344 -4.69 21.77 16.44
N ARG A 345 -5.53 22.08 17.44
CA ARG A 345 -5.81 23.46 17.87
C ARG A 345 -4.63 24.12 18.59
N THR A 346 -3.58 23.34 18.89
CA THR A 346 -2.32 23.86 19.48
C THR A 346 -1.52 24.72 18.51
N ASP A 347 -1.77 24.63 17.20
CA ASP A 347 -1.10 25.43 16.17
C ASP A 347 -2.12 25.88 15.11
N ALA A 348 -2.36 27.19 15.03
CA ALA A 348 -3.33 27.77 14.11
C ALA A 348 -3.02 27.48 12.62
N LYS A 349 -1.75 27.44 12.21
CA LYS A 349 -1.39 27.16 10.82
C LYS A 349 -1.67 25.71 10.46
N VAL A 350 -1.41 24.80 11.39
CA VAL A 350 -1.74 23.38 11.23
C VAL A 350 -3.25 23.21 11.15
N TRP A 351 -3.99 23.82 12.08
CA TRP A 351 -5.44 23.80 12.08
C TRP A 351 -6.01 24.25 10.72
N ASP A 352 -5.59 25.43 10.26
CA ASP A 352 -6.05 26.00 8.98
C ASP A 352 -5.69 25.10 7.79
N TYR A 353 -4.52 24.46 7.83
CA TYR A 353 -4.11 23.51 6.80
C TYR A 353 -5.02 22.30 6.75
N TYR A 354 -5.30 21.66 7.90
CA TYR A 354 -6.20 20.51 7.97
C TYR A 354 -7.61 20.89 7.51
N VAL A 355 -8.16 22.00 8.04
CA VAL A 355 -9.50 22.47 7.65
C VAL A 355 -9.56 22.71 6.14
N ARG A 356 -8.54 23.32 5.53
CA ARG A 356 -8.48 23.54 4.08
C ARG A 356 -8.44 22.22 3.30
N MET A 357 -7.64 21.26 3.74
CA MET A 357 -7.51 19.96 3.07
C MET A 357 -8.82 19.17 3.15
N PHE A 358 -9.47 19.13 4.31
CA PHE A 358 -10.75 18.43 4.47
C PHE A 358 -11.94 19.19 3.85
N LYS A 359 -11.91 20.53 3.75
CA LYS A 359 -12.87 21.27 2.91
C LYS A 359 -12.71 20.98 1.42
N ARG A 360 -11.50 20.64 0.98
CA ARG A 360 -11.20 20.29 -0.42
C ARG A 360 -11.68 18.88 -0.77
N THR A 361 -11.33 17.87 0.04
CA THR A 361 -11.61 16.45 -0.29
C THR A 361 -12.82 15.86 0.42
N GLY A 362 -13.28 16.49 1.50
CA GLY A 362 -14.19 15.88 2.45
C GLY A 362 -13.58 14.68 3.18
N PHE A 363 -14.44 13.94 3.87
CA PHE A 363 -14.11 12.72 4.61
C PHE A 363 -14.42 11.44 3.83
N HIS A 364 -15.10 11.56 2.68
CA HIS A 364 -15.59 10.44 1.89
C HIS A 364 -14.51 9.40 1.56
N GLY A 365 -13.37 9.83 1.02
CA GLY A 365 -12.30 8.90 0.64
C GLY A 365 -11.72 8.12 1.83
N GLY A 366 -11.58 8.78 2.98
CA GLY A 366 -11.17 8.12 4.22
C GLY A 366 -12.21 7.13 4.74
N ILE A 367 -13.50 7.48 4.63
CA ILE A 367 -14.63 6.63 5.03
C ILE A 367 -14.82 5.43 4.10
N CYS A 368 -14.49 5.54 2.81
CA CYS A 368 -14.55 4.41 1.88
C CYS A 368 -13.73 3.21 2.37
N GLY A 369 -12.61 3.42 3.06
CA GLY A 369 -11.82 2.34 3.67
C GLY A 369 -12.60 1.49 4.68
N TYR A 370 -13.56 2.10 5.40
CA TYR A 370 -14.45 1.40 6.34
C TYR A 370 -15.58 0.62 5.68
N ARG A 371 -15.90 0.93 4.41
CA ARG A 371 -16.99 0.31 3.63
C ARG A 371 -16.51 -0.80 2.71
N VAL A 372 -15.19 -0.91 2.51
CA VAL A 372 -14.63 -2.10 1.86
C VAL A 372 -14.86 -3.29 2.78
N PRO A 373 -15.18 -4.48 2.25
CA PRO A 373 -15.13 -5.70 3.05
C PRO A 373 -13.69 -5.96 3.54
N PHE A 374 -13.40 -5.61 4.78
CA PHE A 374 -12.19 -6.03 5.49
C PHE A 374 -12.59 -6.57 6.85
N LEU A 375 -11.79 -7.48 7.38
CA LEU A 375 -12.02 -8.09 8.67
C LEU A 375 -11.02 -7.55 9.70
N LEU A 376 -11.56 -7.11 10.83
CA LEU A 376 -10.84 -6.80 12.05
C LEU A 376 -11.26 -7.77 13.17
N VAL A 377 -10.31 -8.57 13.70
CA VAL A 377 -10.54 -9.44 14.86
C VAL A 377 -9.65 -8.95 16.01
N THR A 378 -10.23 -8.71 17.18
CA THR A 378 -9.50 -8.22 18.36
C THR A 378 -10.02 -8.86 19.66
N VAL A 379 -9.22 -8.87 20.73
CA VAL A 379 -9.59 -9.44 22.05
C VAL A 379 -9.36 -8.43 23.19
N ARG A 380 -10.50 -8.05 23.81
CA ARG A 380 -10.86 -7.32 25.07
C ARG A 380 -10.02 -6.15 25.66
N ALA A 381 -10.72 -5.00 25.68
CA ALA A 381 -10.88 -3.89 26.66
C ALA A 381 -10.04 -2.57 26.57
N ARG A 382 -10.70 -1.52 26.00
CA ARG A 382 -10.55 -0.03 26.05
C ARG A 382 -9.39 0.68 25.31
N PRO A 383 -9.53 1.91 24.76
CA PRO A 383 -10.71 2.61 24.21
C PRO A 383 -10.79 2.55 22.67
N CYS A 384 -9.77 2.05 21.97
CA CYS A 384 -9.83 1.71 20.55
C CYS A 384 -8.73 0.70 20.20
N PHE A 385 -7.56 0.85 20.82
CA PHE A 385 -6.46 -0.11 20.71
C PHE A 385 -5.68 -0.23 22.05
N PRO A 386 -6.19 -0.96 23.06
CA PRO A 386 -5.41 -1.23 24.27
C PRO A 386 -4.14 -2.01 23.92
N PRO A 387 -3.06 -1.86 24.71
CA PRO A 387 -1.86 -2.70 24.56
C PRO A 387 -2.16 -4.21 24.57
N THR A 388 -3.23 -4.64 25.24
CA THR A 388 -3.68 -6.06 25.31
C THR A 388 -4.17 -6.61 23.98
N MET A 389 -4.65 -5.78 23.03
CA MET A 389 -5.06 -6.27 21.71
C MET A 389 -3.88 -6.87 20.90
N GLY A 390 -2.64 -6.52 21.27
CA GLY A 390 -1.43 -7.11 20.68
C GLY A 390 -0.93 -8.39 21.35
N ALA A 391 -1.60 -8.90 22.40
CA ALA A 391 -1.07 -9.95 23.26
C ALA A 391 -0.69 -11.26 22.53
N HIS A 392 -1.32 -11.54 21.39
CA HIS A 392 -1.07 -12.76 20.59
C HIS A 392 -0.28 -12.50 19.30
N GLN A 393 0.09 -11.25 19.01
CA GLN A 393 0.72 -10.91 17.73
C GLN A 393 2.12 -11.52 17.58
N GLY A 394 2.80 -11.81 18.70
CA GLY A 394 4.09 -12.50 18.73
C GLY A 394 4.04 -13.92 18.16
N GLN A 395 2.87 -14.56 18.09
CA GLN A 395 2.69 -15.87 17.44
C GLN A 395 2.85 -15.79 15.92
N PHE A 396 2.53 -14.63 15.33
CA PHE A 396 2.63 -14.39 13.90
C PHE A 396 3.90 -13.60 13.54
N LEU A 397 4.43 -12.83 14.49
CA LEU A 397 5.59 -11.97 14.35
C LEU A 397 6.69 -12.41 15.32
N PRO A 398 7.49 -13.45 14.97
CA PRO A 398 8.48 -14.02 15.89
C PRO A 398 9.62 -13.05 16.25
N LYS A 399 9.83 -11.99 15.47
CA LYS A 399 10.82 -10.93 15.70
C LYS A 399 10.19 -9.61 16.17
N LEU A 400 9.00 -9.68 16.77
CA LEU A 400 8.29 -8.49 17.24
C LEU A 400 9.07 -7.78 18.36
N THR A 401 9.22 -6.46 18.20
CA THR A 401 9.61 -5.56 19.29
C THR A 401 8.42 -4.69 19.66
N VAL A 402 8.15 -4.53 20.96
CA VAL A 402 7.08 -3.65 21.47
C VAL A 402 7.71 -2.53 22.28
N LYS A 403 7.25 -1.30 22.04
CA LYS A 403 7.64 -0.09 22.76
C LYS A 403 6.36 0.59 23.26
N HIS A 404 6.43 1.19 24.44
CA HIS A 404 5.32 1.97 24.99
C HIS A 404 5.67 3.45 24.97
N VAL A 405 4.69 4.28 24.61
CA VAL A 405 4.81 5.74 24.62
C VAL A 405 3.95 6.26 25.76
N GLU A 406 4.58 6.91 26.71
CA GLU A 406 3.92 7.45 27.89
C GLU A 406 3.18 8.73 27.55
N LEU A 407 2.06 9.01 28.21
CA LEU A 407 1.28 10.25 28.07
C LEU A 407 0.85 10.54 26.61
N ALA A 408 0.41 9.49 25.90
CA ALA A 408 -0.11 9.59 24.55
C ALA A 408 -1.49 8.96 24.42
N GLY A 409 -2.36 9.59 23.62
CA GLY A 409 -3.62 9.04 23.17
C GLY A 409 -3.44 8.40 21.80
N HIS A 410 -4.51 8.41 21.01
CA HIS A 410 -4.49 7.86 19.65
C HIS A 410 -3.51 8.60 18.72
N TRP A 411 -3.34 9.92 18.91
CA TRP A 411 -2.53 10.79 18.05
C TRP A 411 -1.07 10.87 18.52
N VAL A 412 -0.49 9.71 18.84
CA VAL A 412 0.82 9.55 19.47
C VAL A 412 1.97 10.27 18.75
N ASN A 413 1.96 10.29 17.42
CA ASN A 413 2.94 11.00 16.58
C ASN A 413 2.83 12.53 16.68
N GLN A 414 1.71 13.07 17.18
CA GLN A 414 1.49 14.50 17.38
C GLN A 414 1.66 14.93 18.84
N GLU A 415 1.35 14.03 19.77
CA GLU A 415 1.42 14.25 21.22
C GLU A 415 2.84 14.01 21.76
N GLN A 416 3.47 12.90 21.36
CA GLN A 416 4.77 12.46 21.88
C GLN A 416 5.76 12.18 20.73
N PRO A 417 6.01 13.16 19.84
CA PRO A 417 6.84 12.95 18.64
C PRO A 417 8.27 12.53 18.98
N GLU A 418 8.86 13.05 20.06
CA GLU A 418 10.24 12.74 20.46
C GLU A 418 10.37 11.28 20.90
N GLN A 419 9.47 10.79 21.77
CA GLN A 419 9.43 9.38 22.18
C GLN A 419 9.23 8.46 20.96
N VAL A 420 8.37 8.84 20.02
CA VAL A 420 8.15 8.08 18.78
C VAL A 420 9.43 8.00 17.96
N VAL A 421 10.12 9.14 17.76
CA VAL A 421 11.39 9.20 17.03
C VAL A 421 12.46 8.32 17.70
N ASP A 422 12.59 8.39 19.03
CA ASP A 422 13.57 7.61 19.81
C ASP A 422 13.29 6.11 19.76
N HIS A 423 12.02 5.71 19.85
CA HIS A 423 11.63 4.31 19.73
C HIS A 423 11.89 3.76 18.33
N ILE A 424 11.55 4.50 17.28
CA ILE A 424 11.84 4.10 15.89
C ILE A 424 13.34 3.97 15.69
N TRP A 425 14.11 4.97 16.13
CA TRP A 425 15.56 4.96 15.97
C TRP A 425 16.23 3.82 16.73
N SER A 426 15.94 3.65 18.02
CA SER A 426 16.52 2.58 18.83
C SER A 426 16.16 1.20 18.30
N TRP A 427 14.94 1.01 17.81
CA TRP A 427 14.53 -0.22 17.13
C TRP A 427 15.33 -0.46 15.85
N LEU A 428 15.49 0.55 14.99
CA LEU A 428 16.26 0.42 13.75
C LEU A 428 17.74 0.13 14.01
N GLN A 429 18.34 0.69 15.06
CA GLN A 429 19.71 0.32 15.46
C GLN A 429 19.79 -1.17 15.83
N SER A 430 18.79 -1.70 16.55
CA SER A 430 18.74 -3.12 16.91
C SER A 430 18.59 -4.01 15.67
N VAL A 431 17.72 -3.66 14.73
CA VAL A 431 17.51 -4.40 13.47
C VAL A 431 18.77 -4.34 12.61
N ASN A 432 19.42 -3.19 12.53
CA ASN A 432 20.63 -3.03 11.74
C ASN A 432 21.77 -3.90 12.28
N ALA A 433 21.94 -3.96 13.61
CA ALA A 433 22.96 -4.76 14.25
C ALA A 433 22.74 -6.28 14.08
N THR A 434 21.49 -6.76 14.10
CA THR A 434 21.18 -8.20 14.11
C THR A 434 20.84 -8.78 12.75
N GLU A 435 20.20 -8.01 11.86
CA GLU A 435 19.64 -8.51 10.59
C GLU A 435 20.34 -7.92 9.35
N TRP A 436 20.74 -6.65 9.40
CA TRP A 436 21.33 -5.97 8.23
C TRP A 436 22.85 -5.83 8.31
N GLY A 437 23.46 -6.24 9.43
CA GLY A 437 24.88 -6.11 9.76
C GLY A 437 25.86 -6.94 8.92
N GLY A 438 25.56 -7.19 7.65
CA GLY A 438 26.41 -7.91 6.70
C GLY A 438 27.06 -7.03 5.63
N ALA A 439 26.75 -5.73 5.52
CA ALA A 439 27.23 -4.92 4.41
C ALA A 439 27.91 -3.62 4.85
N ILE A 440 29.20 -3.72 5.18
CA ILE A 440 30.12 -2.58 5.23
C ILE A 440 30.36 -2.14 3.77
N TYR A 441 29.60 -1.16 3.28
CA TYR A 441 29.92 -0.53 2.00
C TYR A 441 30.93 0.60 2.23
N LYS A 442 32.18 0.39 1.79
CA LYS A 442 33.16 1.47 1.68
C LYS A 442 32.75 2.36 0.52
N VAL A 443 32.29 3.58 0.82
CA VAL A 443 32.05 4.63 -0.18
C VAL A 443 33.38 5.37 -0.40
N LYS A 444 33.83 5.45 -1.64
CA LYS A 444 34.99 6.26 -2.02
C LYS A 444 34.51 7.71 -2.11
N LEU A 445 35.20 8.63 -1.42
CA LEU A 445 34.98 10.07 -1.52
C LEU A 445 35.14 10.55 -2.96
#